data_AF-A0A2K3K4C4-F1
#
_entry.id   AF-A0A2K3K4C4-F1
#
_cell.length_a   1.000
_cell.length_b   1.000
_cell.length_c   1.000
_cell.angle_alpha   90.00
_cell.angle_beta   90.00
_cell.angle_gamma   90.00
#
_symmetry.space_group_name_H-M   'P 1'
#
loop_
_entity.id
_entity.type
_entity.pdbx_description
1 polymer ?
#
loop_
_entity_poly.entity_id
_entity_poly.type
_entity_poly.pdbx_seq_one_letter_code
_entity_poly.pdbx_strand_id
1 'polypeptide(L)'
;MIAQDKRLQSTSEILNSMKIIKLQSWEEKFKSLVESLHNEEFVWLSKAQILKAFGSFLYWMSPTVISTVVFVGCIVSQSAPLNAETIFTILAALRNMGEPVRMIPEALSIMIQ
;
A
#
# COMPACT_ATOMS: atom_id res chain seq x y z
N MET A 1 -6.00 -5.90 -10.76
CA MET A 1 -7.36 -6.42 -10.98
C MET A 1 -7.49 -7.10 -12.33
N ILE A 2 -7.24 -6.41 -13.46
CA ILE A 2 -7.33 -7.03 -14.80
C ILE A 2 -6.50 -8.33 -14.93
N ALA A 3 -5.25 -8.34 -14.44
CA ALA A 3 -4.39 -9.54 -14.47
C ALA A 3 -4.94 -10.70 -13.60
N GLN A 4 -5.57 -10.37 -12.47
CA GLN A 4 -6.21 -11.34 -11.59
C GLN A 4 -7.47 -11.93 -12.23
N ASP A 5 -8.31 -11.10 -12.83
CA ASP A 5 -9.53 -11.53 -13.54
C ASP A 5 -9.16 -12.47 -14.70
N LYS A 6 -8.11 -12.11 -15.46
CA LYS A 6 -7.58 -12.95 -16.54
C LYS A 6 -7.12 -14.32 -16.04
N ARG A 7 -6.38 -14.37 -14.91
CA ARG A 7 -5.96 -15.65 -14.30
C ARG A 7 -7.17 -16.48 -13.85
N LEU A 8 -8.15 -15.87 -13.20
CA LEU A 8 -9.36 -16.56 -12.72
C LEU A 8 -10.19 -17.11 -13.88
N GLN A 9 -10.39 -16.31 -14.93
CA GLN A 9 -11.08 -16.74 -16.14
C GLN A 9 -10.36 -17.93 -16.80
N SER A 10 -9.06 -17.81 -17.06
CA SER A 10 -8.29 -18.90 -17.70
C SER A 10 -8.28 -20.17 -16.84
N THR A 11 -8.18 -20.04 -15.52
CA THR A 11 -8.23 -21.21 -14.62
C THR A 11 -9.61 -21.89 -14.66
N SER A 12 -10.69 -21.12 -14.72
CA SER A 12 -12.06 -21.62 -14.84
C SER A 12 -12.27 -22.38 -16.16
N GLU A 13 -11.80 -21.84 -17.28
CA GLU A 13 -11.87 -22.49 -18.59
C GLU A 13 -11.09 -23.81 -18.64
N ILE A 14 -9.91 -23.84 -18.02
CA ILE A 14 -9.07 -25.05 -17.90
C ILE A 14 -9.79 -26.12 -17.07
N LEU A 15 -10.36 -25.76 -15.92
CA LEU A 15 -11.07 -26.69 -15.05
C LEU A 15 -12.32 -27.26 -15.74
N ASN A 16 -13.08 -26.43 -16.46
CA ASN A 16 -14.23 -26.88 -17.23
C ASN A 16 -13.86 -27.87 -18.35
N SER A 17 -12.67 -27.74 -18.93
CA SER A 17 -12.18 -28.59 -20.03
C SER A 17 -11.21 -29.70 -19.58
N MET A 18 -11.12 -29.98 -18.28
CA MET A 18 -10.07 -30.84 -17.70
C MET A 18 -10.01 -32.24 -18.33
N LYS A 19 -11.16 -32.84 -18.64
CA LYS A 19 -11.22 -34.19 -19.24
C LYS A 19 -10.50 -34.23 -20.59
N ILE A 20 -10.66 -33.22 -21.43
CA ILE A 20 -10.03 -33.14 -22.76
C ILE A 20 -8.53 -32.93 -22.61
N ILE A 21 -8.13 -32.06 -21.68
CA ILE A 21 -6.73 -31.75 -21.39
C ILE A 21 -5.97 -33.01 -20.95
N LYS A 22 -6.57 -33.83 -20.08
CA LYS A 22 -5.98 -35.12 -19.65
C LYS A 22 -5.86 -36.12 -20.79
N LEU A 23 -6.92 -36.27 -21.60
CA LEU A 23 -6.91 -37.17 -22.75
C LEU A 23 -5.83 -36.83 -23.78
N GLN A 24 -5.48 -35.55 -23.90
CA GLN A 24 -4.45 -35.06 -24.83
C GLN A 24 -3.07 -34.86 -24.18
N SER A 25 -2.91 -35.17 -22.88
CA SER A 25 -1.67 -34.93 -22.12
C SER A 25 -1.18 -33.46 -22.18
N TRP A 26 -2.11 -32.50 -22.27
CA TRP A 26 -1.78 -31.07 -22.36
C TRP A 26 -1.55 -30.39 -21.00
N GLU A 27 -1.44 -31.18 -19.92
CA GLU A 27 -1.36 -30.69 -18.54
C GLU A 27 -0.19 -29.71 -18.34
N GLU A 28 1.02 -30.07 -18.77
CA GLU A 28 2.21 -29.22 -18.63
C GLU A 28 2.09 -27.90 -19.40
N LYS A 29 1.45 -27.94 -20.58
CA LYS A 29 1.25 -26.73 -21.41
C LYS A 29 0.32 -25.74 -20.71
N PHE A 30 -0.81 -26.22 -20.19
CA PHE A 30 -1.76 -25.36 -19.45
C PHE A 30 -1.21 -24.92 -18.10
N LYS A 31 -0.42 -25.75 -17.43
CA LYS A 31 0.31 -25.36 -16.22
C LYS A 31 1.26 -24.19 -16.49
N SER A 32 2.06 -24.27 -17.54
CA SER A 32 2.98 -23.17 -17.93
C SER A 32 2.24 -21.87 -18.26
N LEU A 33 1.04 -21.98 -18.87
CA LEU A 33 0.17 -20.82 -19.13
C LEU A 33 -0.29 -20.16 -17.82
N VAL A 34 -0.78 -20.95 -16.85
CA VAL A 34 -1.23 -20.43 -15.56
C VAL A 34 -0.07 -19.82 -14.76
N GLU A 35 1.10 -20.45 -14.77
CA GLU A 35 2.31 -19.91 -14.13
C GLU A 35 2.74 -18.56 -14.74
N SER A 36 2.63 -18.41 -16.06
CA SER A 36 2.93 -17.14 -16.73
C SER A 36 1.99 -16.01 -16.29
N LEU A 37 0.68 -16.29 -16.18
CA LEU A 37 -0.32 -15.33 -15.71
C LEU A 37 -0.11 -14.98 -14.22
N HIS A 38 0.26 -15.98 -13.42
CA HIS A 38 0.55 -15.78 -12.01
C HIS A 38 1.79 -14.89 -11.79
N ASN A 39 2.84 -15.06 -12.60
CA ASN A 39 4.02 -14.18 -12.56
C ASN A 39 3.66 -12.74 -12.93
N GLU A 40 2.81 -12.53 -13.94
CA GLU A 40 2.34 -11.19 -14.31
C GLU A 40 1.56 -10.54 -13.15
N GLU A 41 0.63 -11.27 -12.54
CA GLU A 41 -0.12 -10.83 -11.36
C GLU A 41 0.82 -10.49 -10.20
N PHE A 42 1.83 -11.34 -9.95
CA PHE A 42 2.78 -11.17 -8.85
C PHE A 42 3.60 -9.88 -8.98
N VAL A 43 4.05 -9.51 -10.19
CA VAL A 43 4.79 -8.26 -10.40
C VAL A 43 3.93 -7.04 -10.02
N TRP A 44 2.67 -7.03 -10.45
CA TRP A 44 1.75 -5.95 -10.11
C TRP A 44 1.43 -5.92 -8.61
N LEU A 45 1.20 -7.08 -8.02
CA LEU A 45 0.90 -7.20 -6.59
C LEU A 45 2.11 -6.76 -5.75
N SER A 46 3.32 -7.16 -6.11
CA SER A 46 4.55 -6.78 -5.45
C SER A 46 4.77 -5.27 -5.48
N LYS A 47 4.60 -4.63 -6.65
CA LYS A 47 4.67 -3.17 -6.78
C LYS A 47 3.65 -2.47 -5.88
N ALA A 48 2.42 -2.96 -5.84
CA ALA A 48 1.37 -2.40 -4.99
C ALA A 48 1.71 -2.55 -3.49
N GLN A 49 2.27 -3.70 -3.08
CA GLN A 49 2.69 -3.93 -1.70
C GLN A 49 3.88 -3.03 -1.31
N ILE A 50 4.85 -2.85 -2.19
CA ILE A 50 5.98 -1.92 -1.95
C ILE A 50 5.46 -0.49 -1.77
N LEU A 51 4.53 -0.04 -2.61
CA LEU A 51 3.95 1.29 -2.50
C LEU A 51 3.17 1.46 -1.18
N LYS A 52 2.40 0.46 -0.78
CA LYS A 52 1.70 0.44 0.52
C LYS A 52 2.69 0.49 1.69
N ALA A 53 3.72 -0.34 1.67
CA ALA A 53 4.75 -0.37 2.70
C ALA A 53 5.49 0.97 2.81
N PHE A 54 5.82 1.59 1.67
CA PHE A 54 6.43 2.92 1.64
C PHE A 54 5.50 3.99 2.22
N GLY A 55 4.21 3.97 1.86
CA GLY A 55 3.20 4.85 2.44
C GLY A 55 3.06 4.69 3.95
N SER A 56 3.02 3.45 4.45
CA SER A 56 3.00 3.16 5.89
C SER A 56 4.28 3.65 6.59
N PHE A 57 5.44 3.44 5.98
CA PHE A 57 6.71 3.92 6.52
C PHE A 57 6.73 5.44 6.67
N LEU A 58 6.31 6.17 5.62
CA LEU A 58 6.20 7.63 5.69
C LEU A 58 5.21 8.08 6.76
N TYR A 59 4.10 7.37 6.93
CA TYR A 59 3.13 7.67 7.98
C TYR A 59 3.73 7.54 9.39
N TRP A 60 4.44 6.45 9.66
CA TRP A 60 5.10 6.25 10.96
C TRP A 60 6.24 7.24 11.21
N MET A 61 6.94 7.66 10.16
CA MET A 61 8.04 8.64 10.26
C MET A 61 7.56 10.09 10.33
N SER A 62 6.36 10.39 9.82
CA SER A 62 5.83 11.74 9.69
C SER A 62 5.82 12.54 11.02
N PRO A 63 5.29 12.02 12.15
CA PRO A 63 5.29 12.77 13.41
C PRO A 63 6.70 13.12 13.90
N THR A 64 7.66 12.21 13.70
CA THR A 64 9.05 12.43 14.13
C THR A 64 9.72 13.51 13.28
N VAL A 65 9.61 13.40 11.95
CA VAL A 65 10.23 14.37 11.02
C VAL A 65 9.62 15.76 11.21
N ILE A 66 8.29 15.86 11.29
CA ILE A 66 7.60 17.14 11.48
C ILE A 66 8.00 17.77 12.82
N SER A 67 8.03 16.98 13.91
CA SER A 67 8.44 17.49 15.23
C SER A 67 9.88 18.02 15.21
N THR A 68 10.80 17.30 14.58
CA THR A 68 12.20 17.75 14.44
C THR A 68 12.29 19.08 13.67
N VAL A 69 11.58 19.23 12.55
CA VAL A 69 11.59 20.46 11.75
C VAL A 69 11.02 21.63 12.56
N VAL A 70 9.91 21.43 13.27
CA VAL A 70 9.28 22.47 14.11
C VAL A 70 10.23 22.91 15.22
N PHE A 71 10.86 21.97 15.94
CA PHE A 71 11.77 22.32 17.02
C PHE A 71 13.05 23.01 16.53
N VAL A 72 13.64 22.54 15.42
CA VAL A 72 14.79 23.21 14.79
C VAL A 72 14.43 24.64 14.36
N GLY A 73 13.26 24.82 13.73
CA GLY A 73 12.77 26.15 13.34
C GLY A 73 12.58 27.11 14.53
N CYS A 74 12.06 26.60 15.64
CA CYS A 74 11.91 27.39 16.88
C CYS A 74 13.25 27.80 17.49
N ILE A 75 14.26 26.92 17.43
CA ILE A 75 15.62 27.21 17.91
C ILE A 75 16.27 28.31 17.05
N VAL A 76 16.21 28.16 15.72
CA VAL A 76 16.84 29.11 14.78
C VAL A 76 16.19 30.49 14.84
N SER A 77 14.87 30.53 14.96
CA SER A 77 14.11 31.79 14.98
C SER A 77 14.12 32.47 16.37
N GLN A 78 14.72 31.83 17.39
CA GLN A 78 14.75 32.27 18.78
C GLN A 78 13.38 32.72 19.32
N SER A 79 12.31 32.10 18.79
CA SER A 79 10.96 32.67 18.83
C SER A 79 10.18 32.28 20.09
N ALA A 80 10.57 31.20 20.79
CA ALA A 80 9.91 30.73 22.01
C ALA A 80 10.86 29.89 22.88
N PRO A 81 10.71 29.93 24.22
CA PRO A 81 11.44 29.03 25.11
C PRO A 81 10.91 27.59 24.95
N LEU A 82 11.78 26.66 24.55
CA LEU A 82 11.45 25.23 24.47
C LEU A 82 11.40 24.61 25.88
N ASN A 83 10.27 24.78 26.56
CA ASN A 83 9.97 24.07 27.80
C ASN A 83 9.38 22.68 27.52
N ALA A 84 9.58 21.75 28.45
CA ALA A 84 9.07 20.37 28.34
C ALA A 84 7.55 20.33 28.09
N GLU A 85 6.79 21.18 28.79
CA GLU A 85 5.33 21.30 28.62
C GLU A 85 4.93 21.63 27.17
N THR A 86 5.60 22.60 26.55
CA THR A 86 5.33 23.03 25.18
C THR A 86 5.69 21.94 24.16
N ILE A 87 6.82 21.26 24.39
CA ILE A 87 7.28 20.15 23.52
C ILE A 87 6.27 19.00 23.53
N PHE A 88 5.83 18.56 24.72
CA PHE A 88 4.84 17.48 24.83
C PHE A 88 3.48 17.87 24.25
N THR A 89 3.06 19.12 24.42
CA THR A 89 1.81 19.64 23.86
C THR A 89 1.84 19.62 22.33
N ILE A 90 2.92 20.10 21.71
CA ILE A 90 3.09 20.10 20.24
C ILE A 90 3.11 18.66 19.71
N LEU A 91 3.85 17.76 20.36
CA LEU A 91 3.93 16.36 19.94
C LEU A 91 2.55 15.68 20.01
N ALA A 92 1.79 15.92 21.08
CA ALA A 92 0.44 15.40 21.23
C ALA A 92 -0.51 15.96 20.17
N ALA A 93 -0.45 17.27 19.89
CA ALA A 93 -1.26 17.91 18.87
C ALA A 93 -0.96 17.35 17.46
N LEU A 94 0.32 17.22 17.10
CA LEU A 94 0.76 16.65 15.82
C LEU A 94 0.29 15.20 15.65
N ARG A 95 0.35 14.38 16.70
CA ARG A 95 -0.12 13.00 16.66
C ARG A 95 -1.63 12.89 16.47
N ASN A 96 -2.41 13.75 17.13
CA ASN A 96 -3.87 13.80 16.95
C ASN A 96 -4.26 14.27 15.55
N MET A 97 -3.49 15.16 14.94
CA MET A 97 -3.75 15.65 13.58
C MET A 97 -3.40 14.62 12.49
N GLY A 98 -2.55 13.63 12.78
CA GLY A 98 -2.15 12.61 11.80
C GLY A 98 -3.31 11.74 11.30
N GLU A 99 -4.23 11.37 12.20
CA GLU A 99 -5.36 10.49 11.88
C GLU A 99 -6.36 11.12 10.86
N PRO A 100 -6.87 12.36 11.05
CA PRO A 100 -7.76 12.97 10.07
C PRO A 100 -7.09 13.16 8.70
N VAL A 101 -5.78 13.45 8.67
CA VAL A 101 -5.03 13.58 7.40
C VAL A 101 -5.01 12.26 6.62
N ARG A 102 -4.98 11.11 7.32
CA ARG A 102 -5.05 9.78 6.71
C ARG A 102 -6.45 9.45 6.18
N MET A 103 -7.50 9.86 6.90
CA MET A 103 -8.89 9.59 6.53
C MET A 103 -9.36 10.37 5.30
N ILE A 104 -8.85 11.58 5.06
CA ILE A 104 -9.32 12.43 3.95
C ILE A 104 -9.15 11.75 2.57
N PRO A 105 -7.96 11.23 2.19
CA PRO A 105 -7.79 10.52 0.93
C PRO A 105 -8.63 9.24 0.83
N GLU A 106 -8.75 8.49 1.93
CA GLU A 106 -9.58 7.28 1.97
C GLU A 106 -11.07 7.62 1.73
N ALA A 107 -11.58 8.67 2.39
CA ALA A 107 -12.94 9.15 2.20
C ALA A 107 -13.19 9.63 0.77
N LEU A 108 -12.26 10.37 0.17
CA LEU A 108 -12.36 10.80 -1.23
C LEU A 108 -12.36 9.60 -2.19
N SER A 109 -11.52 8.58 -1.93
CA SER A 109 -11.50 7.37 -2.74
C SER A 109 -12.83 6.63 -2.69
N ILE A 110 -13.47 6.55 -1.52
CA ILE A 110 -14.80 5.92 -1.34
C ILE A 110 -15.88 6.71 -2.06
N MET A 111 -15.79 8.05 -2.12
CA MET A 111 -16.75 8.88 -2.84
C MET A 111 -16.61 8.78 -4.37
N ILE A 112 -15.40 8.49 -4.86
CA ILE A 112 -15.10 8.40 -6.30
C ILE A 112 -15.37 6.99 -6.85
N GLN A 113 -15.25 5.94 -6.02
CA GLN A 113 -15.63 4.57 -6.36
C GLN A 113 -17.15 4.39 -6.43
#